data_AF-A0A7X0FHU8-F1
#
_entry.id   AF-A0A7X0FHU8-F1
#
_cell.length_a   1.000
_cell.length_b   1.000
_cell.length_c   1.000
_cell.angle_alpha   90.00
_cell.angle_beta   90.00
_cell.angle_gamma   90.00
#
_symmetry.space_group_name_H-M   'P 1'
#
loop_
_entity.id
_entity.type
_entity.pdbx_description
1 polymer ?
#
loop_
_entity_poly.entity_id
_entity_poly.type
_entity_poly.pdbx_seq_one_letter_code
_entity_poly.pdbx_strand_id
1 'polypeptide(L)'
;MPNYSIEARSLGVIGIAGHAFWVLRDERGKAVAELHGLATDRQTGQAIPIGTDATRHALRAWHYPHDPAYARSIGAKVDSTTYIRDDQPSRTVATGDKHEILERWNTAVRAVPELNAQDRDYPNYGFKVFGETVNSNSAYRTFGELMDVPVQGFPGRLEPGIDNRMLSPERTEELRYHALDEREQQRAPAPAADPTRADHPDHTMLQQIRDKVHGLNGPGQLNPADNDRVSASLYALAKQHHFSSVDQVALSQQTATAAAGENIFIVQGAANDPAKQRAHMSTAEAAQTPVQQSYAIAQAQRPEPQAQTQQVESPAQTQDAQPRPLVHAL
;
A
#
# COMPACT_ATOMS: atom_id res chain seq x y z
N MET A 1 -16.02 -1.88 23.90
CA MET A 1 -14.81 -2.56 24.38
C MET A 1 -13.78 -1.50 24.73
N PRO A 2 -12.78 -1.78 25.57
CA PRO A 2 -11.68 -0.84 25.80
C PRO A 2 -10.91 -0.64 24.49
N ASN A 3 -10.73 0.60 24.04
CA ASN A 3 -10.17 0.90 22.72
C ASN A 3 -8.79 1.56 22.83
N TYR A 4 -7.86 1.14 21.98
CA TYR A 4 -6.60 1.86 21.77
C TYR A 4 -6.87 3.15 20.98
N SER A 5 -5.98 4.12 21.07
CA SER A 5 -6.14 5.37 20.32
C SER A 5 -4.81 5.99 19.85
N ILE A 6 -4.91 6.81 18.80
CA ILE A 6 -3.82 7.67 18.31
C ILE A 6 -4.24 9.12 18.57
N GLU A 7 -3.37 9.86 19.27
CA GLU A 7 -3.54 11.27 19.58
C GLU A 7 -2.54 12.12 18.81
N ALA A 8 -3.02 13.16 18.13
CA ALA A 8 -2.20 14.29 17.74
C ALA A 8 -1.98 15.19 18.97
N ARG A 9 -0.75 15.68 19.16
CA ARG A 9 -0.42 16.67 20.20
C ARG A 9 0.46 17.78 19.64
N SER A 10 0.41 18.96 20.25
CA SER A 10 1.29 20.08 19.90
C SER A 10 2.02 20.60 21.13
N LEU A 11 3.35 20.47 21.12
CA LEU A 11 4.22 21.06 22.12
C LEU A 11 4.53 22.51 21.74
N GLY A 12 4.26 23.45 22.66
CA GLY A 12 4.74 24.81 22.53
C GLY A 12 6.26 24.88 22.69
N VAL A 13 6.95 25.54 21.74
CA VAL A 13 8.41 25.64 21.74
C VAL A 13 8.88 27.07 22.04
N ILE A 14 8.66 28.03 21.13
CA ILE A 14 8.98 29.44 21.32
C ILE A 14 7.81 30.27 20.78
N GLY A 15 7.23 31.14 21.62
CA GLY A 15 6.06 31.93 21.26
C GLY A 15 4.85 31.05 20.87
N ILE A 16 4.25 31.35 19.72
CA ILE A 16 3.14 30.57 19.16
C ILE A 16 3.59 29.37 18.31
N ALA A 17 4.89 29.17 18.09
CA ALA A 17 5.37 28.04 17.29
C ALA A 17 5.06 26.70 18.00
N GLY A 18 4.55 25.75 17.22
CA GLY A 18 4.19 24.41 17.68
C GLY A 18 5.08 23.34 17.06
N HIS A 19 5.45 22.35 17.86
CA HIS A 19 5.97 21.06 17.42
C HIS A 19 4.85 20.02 17.54
N ALA A 20 4.30 19.60 16.41
CA ALA A 20 3.29 18.56 16.36
C ALA A 20 3.92 17.16 16.42
N PHE A 21 3.27 16.24 17.12
CA PHE A 21 3.72 14.86 17.29
C PHE A 21 2.55 13.90 17.57
N TRP A 22 2.82 12.60 17.48
CA TRP A 22 1.83 11.55 17.65
C TRP A 22 2.06 10.77 18.93
N VAL A 23 0.98 10.36 19.59
CA VAL A 23 1.01 9.51 20.79
C VAL A 23 0.07 8.33 20.59
N LEU A 24 0.60 7.12 20.83
CA LEU A 24 -0.19 5.90 20.93
C LEU A 24 -0.63 5.73 22.39
N ARG A 25 -1.92 5.47 22.60
CA ARG A 25 -2.52 5.24 23.92
C ARG A 25 -3.13 3.84 23.99
N ASP A 26 -2.97 3.19 25.13
CA ASP A 26 -3.66 1.94 25.43
C ASP A 26 -5.11 2.19 25.82
N GLU A 27 -5.83 1.10 26.11
CA GLU A 27 -7.24 1.16 26.46
C GLU A 27 -7.57 1.88 27.78
N ARG A 28 -6.55 2.20 28.58
CA ARG A 28 -6.66 2.97 29.83
C ARG A 28 -6.22 4.43 29.65
N GLY A 29 -5.91 4.83 28.43
CA GLY A 29 -5.37 6.16 28.12
C GLY A 29 -3.91 6.33 28.55
N LYS A 30 -3.19 5.27 28.90
CA LYS A 30 -1.76 5.35 29.20
C LYS A 30 -0.97 5.47 27.90
N ALA A 31 0.03 6.36 27.89
CA ALA A 31 0.93 6.48 26.76
C ALA A 31 1.74 5.19 26.57
N VAL A 32 1.66 4.63 25.37
CA VAL A 32 2.37 3.41 24.94
C VAL A 32 3.65 3.79 24.21
N ALA A 33 3.58 4.78 23.32
CA ALA A 33 4.71 5.29 22.56
C ALA A 33 4.45 6.68 21.98
N GLU A 34 5.52 7.38 21.62
CA GLU A 34 5.48 8.64 20.87
C GLU A 34 6.23 8.56 19.54
N LEU A 35 5.77 9.28 18.52
CA LEU A 35 6.42 9.45 17.21
C LEU A 35 6.63 10.93 16.91
N HIS A 36 7.87 11.29 16.57
CA HIS A 36 8.27 12.68 16.33
C HIS A 36 9.13 12.85 15.09
N GLY A 37 9.06 14.03 14.46
CA GLY A 37 10.23 14.59 13.77
C GLY A 37 10.93 15.59 14.69
N LEU A 38 12.23 15.45 14.89
CA LEU A 38 13.01 16.35 15.75
C LEU A 38 14.25 16.82 15.02
N ALA A 39 14.71 18.03 15.36
CA ALA A 39 16.07 18.40 15.06
C ALA A 39 16.99 17.47 15.84
N THR A 40 18.05 16.99 15.22
CA THR A 40 18.99 16.06 15.85
C THR A 40 20.39 16.56 15.59
N ASP A 41 21.14 16.74 16.66
CA ASP A 41 22.55 17.11 16.59
C ASP A 41 23.36 15.99 15.93
N ARG A 42 23.99 16.30 14.79
CA ARG A 42 24.78 15.33 14.02
C ARG A 42 26.01 14.83 14.79
N GLN A 43 26.53 15.60 15.75
CA GLN A 43 27.71 15.23 16.55
C GLN A 43 27.34 14.37 17.74
N THR A 44 26.28 14.73 18.47
CA THR A 44 25.90 14.04 19.72
C THR A 44 24.82 12.98 19.51
N GLY A 45 24.11 13.02 18.39
CA GLY A 45 22.92 12.20 18.14
C GLY A 45 21.71 12.62 18.99
N GLN A 46 21.79 13.72 19.73
CA GLN A 46 20.75 14.13 20.66
C GLN A 46 19.60 14.83 19.92
N ALA A 47 18.38 14.44 20.26
CA ALA A 47 17.16 15.08 19.77
C ALA A 47 16.91 16.43 20.47
N ILE A 48 16.45 17.41 19.69
CA ILE A 48 16.16 18.77 20.11
C ILE A 48 14.80 19.16 19.50
N PRO A 49 13.85 19.70 20.29
CA PRO A 49 12.53 20.06 19.76
C PRO A 49 12.60 21.01 18.56
N ILE A 50 13.50 21.99 18.59
CA ILE A 50 13.74 22.95 17.51
C ILE A 50 15.25 23.19 17.38
N GLY A 51 15.79 22.96 16.18
CA GLY A 51 17.18 23.24 15.86
C GLY A 51 17.42 24.70 15.53
N THR A 52 18.58 25.23 15.92
CA THR A 52 18.98 26.63 15.69
C THR A 52 20.16 26.79 14.73
N ASP A 53 20.78 25.67 14.33
CA ASP A 53 21.92 25.59 13.42
C ASP A 53 21.69 24.50 12.36
N ALA A 54 21.40 24.92 11.14
CA ALA A 54 21.08 24.06 9.99
C ALA A 54 22.28 23.31 9.43
N THR A 55 23.51 23.73 9.77
CA THR A 55 24.73 23.01 9.37
C THR A 55 25.05 21.87 10.33
N ARG A 56 24.55 21.96 11.57
CA ARG A 56 24.79 21.00 12.65
C ARG A 56 23.62 20.06 12.89
N HIS A 57 22.39 20.53 12.70
CA HIS A 57 21.18 19.77 13.00
C HIS A 57 20.60 19.14 11.74
N ALA A 58 20.23 17.88 11.85
CA ALA A 58 19.49 17.16 10.83
C ALA A 58 18.06 16.88 11.30
N LEU A 59 17.10 16.86 10.38
CA LEU A 59 15.77 16.34 10.67
C LEU A 59 15.86 14.82 10.79
N ARG A 60 15.33 14.30 11.91
CA ARG A 60 15.20 12.86 12.15
C ARG A 60 13.82 12.51 12.67
N ALA A 61 13.34 11.37 12.22
CA ALA A 61 12.25 10.61 12.80
C ALA A 61 12.71 9.90 14.08
N TRP A 62 11.94 10.04 15.16
CA TRP A 62 12.16 9.42 16.46
C TRP A 62 10.93 8.64 16.91
N HIS A 63 11.17 7.49 17.51
CA HIS A 63 10.15 6.64 18.11
C HIS A 63 10.54 6.34 19.56
N TYR A 64 9.70 6.75 20.52
CA TYR A 64 9.93 6.56 21.95
C TYR A 64 8.90 5.57 22.52
N PRO A 65 9.21 4.26 22.59
CA PRO A 65 8.30 3.27 23.15
C PRO A 65 8.39 3.26 24.70
N HIS A 66 7.32 3.67 25.38
CA HIS A 66 7.27 3.73 26.85
C HIS A 66 6.78 2.43 27.49
N ASP A 67 5.92 1.69 26.80
CA ASP A 67 5.35 0.47 27.36
C ASP A 67 6.27 -0.75 27.15
N PRO A 68 6.64 -1.49 28.22
CA PRO A 68 7.53 -2.64 28.10
C PRO A 68 7.00 -3.82 27.28
N ALA A 69 5.68 -4.01 27.19
CA ALA A 69 5.12 -5.07 26.35
C ALA A 69 5.18 -4.65 24.88
N TYR A 70 4.81 -3.40 24.57
CA TYR A 70 4.92 -2.86 23.23
C TYR A 70 6.36 -2.82 22.72
N ALA A 71 7.31 -2.29 23.51
CA ALA A 71 8.73 -2.22 23.13
C ALA A 71 9.29 -3.61 22.77
N ARG A 72 8.98 -4.63 23.59
CA ARG A 72 9.36 -6.03 23.28
C ARG A 72 8.73 -6.55 22.00
N SER A 73 7.49 -6.19 21.70
CA SER A 73 6.79 -6.68 20.50
C SER A 73 7.41 -6.22 19.18
N ILE A 74 8.16 -5.11 19.21
CA ILE A 74 8.84 -4.54 18.03
C ILE A 74 10.36 -4.69 18.10
N GLY A 75 10.90 -5.43 19.09
CA GLY A 75 12.34 -5.60 19.28
C GLY A 75 13.07 -4.32 19.74
N ALA A 76 12.37 -3.35 20.32
CA ALA A 76 12.93 -2.10 20.83
C ALA A 76 13.16 -2.14 22.35
N LYS A 77 14.00 -1.23 22.84
CA LYS A 77 14.16 -0.96 24.28
C LYS A 77 13.13 0.06 24.71
N VAL A 78 12.67 -0.04 25.96
CA VAL A 78 11.84 1.01 26.57
C VAL A 78 12.63 2.31 26.65
N ASP A 79 11.98 3.41 26.31
CA ASP A 79 12.52 4.76 26.39
C ASP A 79 11.65 5.62 27.33
N SER A 80 12.30 6.29 28.28
CA SER A 80 11.67 7.19 29.24
C SER A 80 11.58 8.64 28.74
N THR A 81 12.20 8.96 27.61
CA THR A 81 12.12 10.27 26.97
C THR A 81 10.67 10.54 26.59
N THR A 82 10.10 11.66 27.03
CA THR A 82 8.72 12.02 26.69
C THR A 82 8.57 13.51 26.44
N TYR A 83 7.73 13.85 25.48
CA TYR A 83 7.36 15.23 25.17
C TYR A 83 5.92 15.53 25.56
N ILE A 84 5.20 14.55 26.12
CA ILE A 84 3.84 14.70 26.64
C ILE A 84 3.84 15.62 27.85
N ARG A 85 2.97 16.64 27.82
CA ARG A 85 2.66 17.51 28.96
C ARG A 85 1.15 17.69 29.10
N ASP A 86 0.70 17.92 30.32
CA ASP A 86 -0.74 18.00 30.66
C ASP A 86 -1.45 19.20 30.03
N ASP A 87 -0.72 20.29 29.77
CA ASP A 87 -1.23 21.57 29.27
C ASP A 87 -1.21 21.71 27.74
N GLN A 88 -0.86 20.64 27.02
CA GLN A 88 -0.76 20.67 25.57
C GLN A 88 -2.12 20.52 24.89
N PRO A 89 -2.37 21.29 23.81
CA PRO A 89 -3.40 20.94 22.85
C PRO A 89 -3.21 19.50 22.37
N SER A 90 -4.27 18.70 22.46
CA SER A 90 -4.29 17.32 22.00
C SER A 90 -5.65 16.98 21.38
N ARG A 91 -5.64 16.01 20.46
CA ARG A 91 -6.85 15.51 19.80
C ARG A 91 -6.67 14.04 19.50
N THR A 92 -7.59 13.20 19.97
CA THR A 92 -7.69 11.82 19.50
C THR A 92 -8.19 11.82 18.06
N VAL A 93 -7.42 11.22 17.15
CA VAL A 93 -7.74 11.19 15.70
C VAL A 93 -8.17 9.82 15.21
N ALA A 94 -7.82 8.77 15.93
CA ALA A 94 -8.25 7.40 15.65
C ALA A 94 -8.48 6.65 16.97
N THR A 95 -9.48 5.78 16.97
CA THR A 95 -9.81 4.90 18.10
C THR A 95 -10.36 3.61 17.53
N GLY A 96 -9.89 2.48 18.05
CA GLY A 96 -10.27 1.17 17.51
C GLY A 96 -9.80 0.04 18.41
N ASP A 97 -9.92 -1.18 17.92
CA ASP A 97 -9.32 -2.31 18.63
C ASP A 97 -7.79 -2.24 18.57
N LYS A 98 -7.17 -3.02 19.46
CA LYS A 98 -5.71 -3.04 19.62
C LYS A 98 -4.97 -3.38 18.33
N HIS A 99 -5.46 -4.34 17.55
CA HIS A 99 -4.76 -4.81 16.37
C HIS A 99 -4.75 -3.75 15.27
N GLU A 100 -5.92 -3.17 14.99
CA GLU A 100 -6.05 -2.11 13.98
C GLU A 100 -5.15 -0.91 14.31
N ILE A 101 -5.26 -0.38 15.53
CA ILE A 101 -4.54 0.83 15.94
C ILE A 101 -3.02 0.58 16.00
N LEU A 102 -2.59 -0.58 16.49
CA LEU A 102 -1.17 -0.93 16.46
C LEU A 102 -0.64 -1.10 15.04
N GLU A 103 -1.43 -1.63 14.10
CA GLU A 103 -0.97 -1.79 12.71
C GLU A 103 -0.90 -0.45 11.96
N ARG A 104 -1.81 0.48 12.22
CA ARG A 104 -1.68 1.88 11.77
C ARG A 104 -0.37 2.47 12.29
N TRP A 105 -0.18 2.45 13.62
CA TRP A 105 1.01 3.01 14.27
C TRP A 105 2.31 2.37 13.78
N ASN A 106 2.37 1.04 13.72
CA ASN A 106 3.56 0.31 13.32
C ASN A 106 3.92 0.53 11.84
N THR A 107 2.95 0.87 10.98
CA THR A 107 3.22 1.31 9.61
C THR A 107 4.11 2.56 9.59
N ALA A 108 3.79 3.58 10.40
CA ALA A 108 4.64 4.75 10.55
C ALA A 108 6.00 4.44 11.18
N VAL A 109 6.04 3.56 12.21
CA VAL A 109 7.30 3.13 12.85
C VAL A 109 8.23 2.46 11.84
N ARG A 110 7.70 1.60 10.94
CA ARG A 110 8.48 0.91 9.90
C ARG A 110 9.14 1.88 8.90
N ALA A 111 8.57 3.07 8.69
CA ALA A 111 9.14 4.08 7.80
C ALA A 111 10.30 4.88 8.44
N VAL A 112 10.47 4.84 9.77
CA VAL A 112 11.49 5.64 10.48
C VAL A 112 12.91 5.50 9.90
N PRO A 113 13.42 4.29 9.57
CA PRO A 113 14.74 4.15 8.96
C PRO A 113 14.84 4.84 7.59
N GLU A 114 13.81 4.72 6.75
CA GLU A 114 13.78 5.35 5.42
C GLU A 114 13.74 6.88 5.53
N LEU A 115 12.93 7.42 6.44
CA LEU A 115 12.89 8.85 6.73
C LEU A 115 14.25 9.39 7.17
N ASN A 116 14.94 8.65 8.03
CA ASN A 116 16.25 9.03 8.56
C ASN A 116 17.38 8.89 7.54
N ALA A 117 17.28 7.96 6.59
CA ALA A 117 18.27 7.75 5.53
C ALA A 117 18.38 8.94 4.56
N GLN A 118 17.35 9.78 4.47
CA GLN A 118 17.35 10.98 3.62
C GLN A 118 18.31 12.06 4.12
N ASP A 119 18.77 11.96 5.36
CA ASP A 119 19.75 12.83 6.00
C ASP A 119 19.53 14.35 5.83
N ARG A 120 18.27 14.79 5.84
CA ARG A 120 17.91 16.19 5.57
C ARG A 120 18.42 17.13 6.65
N ASP A 121 18.91 18.30 6.25
CA ASP A 121 19.22 19.37 7.19
C ASP A 121 17.96 19.92 7.85
N TYR A 122 18.05 20.25 9.14
CA TYR A 122 16.97 20.87 9.88
C TYR A 122 17.03 22.40 9.70
N PRO A 123 15.98 23.07 9.21
CA PRO A 123 16.02 24.51 9.00
C PRO A 123 16.15 25.27 10.33
N ASN A 124 16.93 26.36 10.35
CA ASN A 124 17.08 27.21 11.52
C ASN A 124 15.72 27.64 12.06
N TYR A 125 15.48 27.41 13.35
CA TYR A 125 14.21 27.69 14.03
C TYR A 125 12.99 26.97 13.43
N GLY A 126 13.21 25.96 12.61
CA GLY A 126 12.14 25.19 11.98
C GLY A 126 11.51 25.83 10.75
N PHE A 127 12.08 26.88 10.14
CA PHE A 127 11.52 27.44 8.90
C PHE A 127 12.59 27.97 7.94
N LYS A 128 12.26 27.99 6.65
CA LYS A 128 13.06 28.68 5.63
C LYS A 128 12.41 29.99 5.23
N VAL A 129 13.24 31.02 5.00
CA VAL A 129 12.79 32.31 4.45
C VAL A 129 12.48 32.21 2.96
N PHE A 130 13.16 31.29 2.25
CA PHE A 130 12.95 31.02 0.83
C PHE A 130 12.83 29.51 0.59
N GLY A 131 11.87 29.11 -0.25
CA GLY A 131 11.60 27.72 -0.61
C GLY A 131 10.76 26.95 0.42
N GLU A 132 10.52 25.68 0.12
CA GLU A 132 9.71 24.81 0.97
C GLU A 132 10.38 24.51 2.31
N THR A 133 9.58 24.55 3.38
CA THR A 133 10.01 24.19 4.72
C THR A 133 9.69 22.71 4.98
N VAL A 134 10.72 21.86 4.97
CA VAL A 134 10.63 20.48 5.47
C VAL A 134 11.28 20.43 6.86
N ASN A 135 10.50 20.10 7.88
CA ASN A 135 10.92 20.15 9.29
C ASN A 135 10.19 19.09 10.15
N SER A 136 10.15 19.31 11.47
CA SER A 136 9.43 18.46 12.43
C SER A 136 7.93 18.29 12.13
N ASN A 137 7.23 19.35 11.71
CA ASN A 137 5.81 19.28 11.35
C ASN A 137 5.58 18.56 10.02
N SER A 138 6.57 18.56 9.12
CA SER A 138 6.51 17.72 7.90
C SER A 138 6.64 16.23 8.22
N ALA A 139 7.42 15.87 9.25
CA ALA A 139 7.46 14.51 9.76
C ALA A 139 6.13 14.12 10.40
N TYR A 140 5.53 15.00 11.23
CA TYR A 140 4.20 14.81 11.79
C TYR A 140 3.17 14.52 10.70
N ARG A 141 3.15 15.34 9.64
CA ARG A 141 2.28 15.09 8.48
C ARG A 141 2.54 13.73 7.84
N THR A 142 3.80 13.43 7.53
CA THR A 142 4.19 12.18 6.87
C THR A 142 3.72 10.98 7.68
N PHE A 143 3.92 10.99 9.00
CA PHE A 143 3.44 9.91 9.87
C PHE A 143 1.92 9.79 9.89
N GLY A 144 1.18 10.90 9.95
CA GLY A 144 -0.28 10.82 9.93
C GLY A 144 -0.82 10.24 8.62
N GLU A 145 -0.23 10.61 7.48
CA GLU A 145 -0.60 10.03 6.18
C GLU A 145 -0.23 8.54 6.09
N LEU A 146 0.93 8.13 6.63
CA LEU A 146 1.33 6.72 6.72
C LEU A 146 0.42 5.89 7.63
N MET A 147 -0.08 6.46 8.72
CA MET A 147 -1.04 5.80 9.61
C MET A 147 -2.49 5.84 9.06
N ASP A 148 -2.71 6.54 7.95
CA ASP A 148 -4.04 6.83 7.41
C ASP A 148 -4.96 7.46 8.49
N VAL A 149 -4.46 8.52 9.15
CA VAL A 149 -5.22 9.29 10.14
C VAL A 149 -5.31 10.75 9.74
N PRO A 150 -6.37 11.48 10.16
CA PRO A 150 -6.50 12.90 9.87
C PRO A 150 -5.28 13.72 10.34
N VAL A 151 -4.57 14.34 9.40
CA VAL A 151 -3.51 15.32 9.68
C VAL A 151 -4.14 16.70 9.79
N GLN A 152 -4.15 17.26 10.98
CA GLN A 152 -4.69 18.59 11.24
C GLN A 152 -3.71 19.40 12.07
N GLY A 153 -3.65 20.70 11.79
CA GLY A 153 -2.93 21.66 12.62
C GLY A 153 -3.70 22.04 13.88
N PHE A 154 -3.03 22.76 14.77
CA PHE A 154 -3.56 23.20 16.05
C PHE A 154 -3.92 24.69 16.01
N PRO A 155 -5.21 25.05 16.22
CA PRO A 155 -5.63 26.45 16.22
C PRO A 155 -4.80 27.29 17.19
N GLY A 156 -4.33 28.46 16.73
CA GLY A 156 -3.49 29.36 17.52
C GLY A 156 -2.01 28.98 17.57
N ARG A 157 -1.57 27.94 16.84
CA ARG A 157 -0.15 27.59 16.66
C ARG A 157 0.32 27.91 15.26
N LEU A 158 1.56 28.39 15.16
CA LEU A 158 2.29 28.48 13.90
C LEU A 158 3.02 27.16 13.68
N GLU A 159 2.68 26.46 12.60
CA GLU A 159 3.22 25.13 12.29
C GLU A 159 3.82 25.11 10.88
N PRO A 160 4.94 25.81 10.63
CA PRO A 160 5.62 25.78 9.34
C PRO A 160 5.92 24.34 8.94
N GLY A 161 5.82 24.03 7.65
CA GLY A 161 6.12 22.71 7.11
C GLY A 161 5.02 21.67 7.29
N ILE A 162 3.89 21.99 7.94
CA ILE A 162 2.74 21.07 8.05
C ILE A 162 2.09 20.76 6.70
N ASP A 163 2.31 21.59 5.67
CA ASP A 163 1.82 21.31 4.30
C ASP A 163 2.81 20.47 3.47
N ASN A 164 4.02 20.27 4.00
CA ASN A 164 5.10 19.55 3.33
C ASN A 164 5.29 18.15 3.93
N ARG A 165 6.02 17.30 3.21
CA ARG A 165 6.27 15.89 3.56
C ARG A 165 7.75 15.58 3.54
N MET A 166 8.12 14.51 4.25
CA MET A 166 9.44 13.90 4.12
C MET A 166 9.48 12.87 2.97
N LEU A 167 8.34 12.28 2.62
CA LEU A 167 8.19 11.35 1.50
C LEU A 167 7.45 12.00 0.34
N SER A 168 7.65 11.48 -0.88
CA SER A 168 6.79 11.87 -2.00
C SER A 168 5.37 11.33 -1.80
N PRO A 169 4.34 11.91 -2.45
CA PRO A 169 2.98 11.39 -2.37
C PRO A 169 2.89 9.92 -2.81
N GLU A 170 3.60 9.53 -3.87
CA GLU A 170 3.61 8.17 -4.40
C GLU A 170 4.20 7.20 -3.39
N ARG A 171 5.37 7.53 -2.84
CA ARG A 171 6.03 6.70 -1.82
C ARG A 171 5.23 6.63 -0.53
N THR A 172 4.52 7.71 -0.18
CA THR A 172 3.63 7.71 0.98
C THR A 172 2.46 6.77 0.74
N GLU A 173 1.85 6.79 -0.45
CA GLU A 173 0.76 5.89 -0.80
C GLU A 173 1.19 4.42 -0.77
N GLU A 174 2.37 4.09 -1.33
CA GLU A 174 2.92 2.72 -1.29
C GLU A 174 3.11 2.17 0.13
N LEU A 175 3.45 3.05 1.07
CA LEU A 175 3.79 2.67 2.44
C LEU A 175 2.63 2.82 3.41
N ARG A 176 1.54 3.50 3.04
CA ARG A 176 0.48 3.85 3.99
C ARG A 176 -0.25 2.61 4.49
N TYR A 177 -0.85 2.76 5.66
CA TYR A 177 -1.79 1.80 6.17
C TYR A 177 -3.03 1.78 5.27
N HIS A 178 -3.39 0.58 4.82
CA HIS A 178 -4.71 0.29 4.24
C HIS A 178 -5.48 -0.58 5.22
N ALA A 179 -6.78 -0.31 5.38
CA ALA A 179 -7.65 -1.15 6.20
C ALA A 179 -7.66 -2.59 5.65
N LEU A 180 -7.92 -3.60 6.48
CA LEU A 180 -7.91 -5.00 6.04
C LEU A 180 -8.85 -5.23 4.85
N ASP A 181 -10.06 -4.65 4.89
CA ASP A 181 -11.03 -4.75 3.78
C ASP A 181 -10.52 -4.08 2.51
N GLU A 182 -9.81 -2.95 2.62
CA GLU A 182 -9.20 -2.27 1.47
C GLU A 182 -8.00 -3.06 0.95
N ARG A 183 -7.17 -3.63 1.82
CA ARG A 183 -6.08 -4.54 1.42
C ARG A 183 -6.65 -5.76 0.74
N GLU A 184 -7.75 -6.33 1.22
CA GLU A 184 -8.44 -7.45 0.58
C GLU A 184 -9.07 -7.05 -0.75
N GLN A 185 -9.63 -5.85 -0.88
CA GLN A 185 -10.15 -5.30 -2.15
C GLN A 185 -9.03 -4.94 -3.15
N GLN A 186 -7.86 -4.50 -2.68
CA GLN A 186 -6.67 -4.22 -3.50
C GLN A 186 -5.91 -5.51 -3.85
N ARG A 187 -5.93 -6.53 -3.00
CA ARG A 187 -5.46 -7.90 -3.31
C ARG A 187 -6.45 -8.69 -4.15
N ALA A 188 -7.74 -8.35 -4.07
CA ALA A 188 -8.72 -8.82 -5.01
C ALA A 188 -8.35 -8.22 -6.37
N PRO A 189 -8.28 -9.03 -7.43
CA PRO A 189 -8.00 -8.50 -8.75
C PRO A 189 -9.02 -7.43 -9.10
N ALA A 190 -8.57 -6.34 -9.74
CA ALA A 190 -9.44 -5.27 -10.21
C ALA A 190 -10.65 -5.87 -10.95
N PRO A 191 -11.87 -5.33 -10.78
CA PRO A 191 -13.10 -5.92 -11.31
C PRO A 191 -13.14 -6.14 -12.84
N ALA A 192 -12.17 -5.61 -13.59
CA ALA A 192 -11.97 -5.84 -15.02
C ALA A 192 -11.09 -7.07 -15.37
N ALA A 193 -10.53 -7.78 -14.39
CA ALA A 193 -9.57 -8.88 -14.59
C ALA A 193 -10.07 -10.26 -14.10
N ASP A 194 -11.32 -10.37 -13.65
CA ASP A 194 -11.90 -11.62 -13.16
C ASP A 194 -12.47 -12.48 -14.32
N PRO A 195 -11.84 -13.64 -14.65
CA PRO A 195 -12.31 -14.52 -15.71
C PRO A 195 -13.62 -15.24 -15.40
N THR A 196 -14.12 -15.17 -14.16
CA THR A 196 -15.40 -15.78 -13.79
C THR A 196 -16.62 -15.00 -14.28
N ARG A 197 -16.44 -13.74 -14.71
CA ARG A 197 -17.53 -12.91 -15.23
C ARG A 197 -17.86 -13.22 -16.69
N ALA A 198 -19.15 -13.22 -17.03
CA ALA A 198 -19.63 -13.53 -18.38
C ALA A 198 -19.16 -12.55 -19.46
N ASP A 199 -18.82 -11.31 -19.10
CA ASP A 199 -18.34 -10.26 -20.00
C ASP A 199 -16.81 -10.30 -20.25
N HIS A 200 -16.10 -11.24 -19.62
CA HIS A 200 -14.66 -11.35 -19.73
C HIS A 200 -14.23 -12.11 -21.01
N PRO A 201 -13.22 -11.65 -21.77
CA PRO A 201 -12.82 -12.28 -23.03
C PRO A 201 -12.33 -13.73 -22.86
N ASP A 202 -11.73 -14.04 -21.71
CA ASP A 202 -11.29 -15.41 -21.40
C ASP A 202 -12.36 -16.22 -20.61
N HIS A 203 -13.57 -15.69 -20.39
CA HIS A 203 -14.64 -16.40 -19.67
C HIS A 203 -14.95 -17.75 -20.31
N THR A 204 -15.08 -17.75 -21.64
CA THR A 204 -15.34 -18.94 -22.44
C THR A 204 -14.29 -20.02 -22.22
N MET A 205 -13.01 -19.65 -22.15
CA MET A 205 -11.92 -20.59 -21.92
C MET A 205 -11.99 -21.18 -20.51
N LEU A 206 -12.24 -20.36 -19.49
CA LEU A 206 -12.37 -20.86 -18.11
C LEU A 206 -13.56 -21.82 -17.98
N GLN A 207 -14.70 -21.51 -18.60
CA GLN A 207 -15.85 -22.42 -18.61
C GLN A 207 -15.54 -23.73 -19.35
N GLN A 208 -14.91 -23.64 -20.52
CA GLN A 208 -14.45 -24.81 -21.27
C GLN A 208 -13.54 -25.73 -20.45
N ILE A 209 -12.67 -25.17 -19.62
CA ILE A 209 -11.78 -25.94 -18.73
C ILE A 209 -12.60 -26.57 -17.61
N ARG A 210 -13.48 -25.81 -16.94
CA ARG A 210 -14.36 -26.31 -15.88
C ARG A 210 -15.19 -27.49 -16.36
N ASP A 211 -15.88 -27.35 -17.49
CA ASP A 211 -16.71 -28.42 -18.05
C ASP A 211 -15.90 -29.70 -18.31
N LYS A 212 -14.68 -29.56 -18.83
CA LYS A 212 -13.80 -30.70 -19.11
C LYS A 212 -13.26 -31.35 -17.85
N VAL A 213 -12.87 -30.56 -16.85
CA VAL A 213 -12.41 -31.06 -15.54
C VAL A 213 -13.54 -31.80 -14.83
N HIS A 214 -14.76 -31.27 -14.83
CA HIS A 214 -15.93 -31.95 -14.30
C HIS A 214 -16.27 -33.25 -15.06
N GLY A 215 -15.97 -33.31 -16.36
CA GLY A 215 -16.16 -34.49 -17.21
C GLY A 215 -15.06 -35.56 -17.11
N LEU A 216 -13.96 -35.33 -16.37
CA LEU A 216 -12.88 -36.30 -16.22
C LEU A 216 -13.35 -37.53 -15.42
N ASN A 217 -13.23 -38.71 -16.04
CA ASN A 217 -13.59 -39.99 -15.45
C ASN A 217 -12.50 -41.03 -15.77
N GLY A 218 -12.12 -41.87 -14.80
CA GLY A 218 -11.13 -42.94 -14.98
C GLY A 218 -10.13 -43.11 -13.84
N PRO A 219 -9.13 -43.99 -13.98
CA PRO A 219 -8.05 -44.16 -12.99
C PRO A 219 -7.30 -42.84 -12.77
N GLY A 220 -7.09 -42.45 -11.50
CA GLY A 220 -6.53 -41.14 -11.16
C GLY A 220 -7.55 -40.01 -11.05
N GLN A 221 -8.83 -40.35 -10.85
CA GLN A 221 -9.93 -39.38 -10.72
C GLN A 221 -9.65 -38.29 -9.69
N LEU A 222 -9.98 -37.05 -10.03
CA LEU A 222 -9.90 -35.89 -9.15
C LEU A 222 -10.99 -35.97 -8.07
N ASN A 223 -10.69 -35.47 -6.88
CA ASN A 223 -11.72 -35.21 -5.89
C ASN A 223 -12.57 -34.02 -6.40
N PRO A 224 -13.91 -34.11 -6.45
CA PRO A 224 -14.76 -32.99 -6.86
C PRO A 224 -14.51 -31.70 -6.08
N ALA A 225 -14.06 -31.78 -4.82
CA ALA A 225 -13.68 -30.63 -4.00
C ALA A 225 -12.42 -29.87 -4.50
N ASP A 226 -11.66 -30.47 -5.42
CA ASP A 226 -10.46 -29.89 -6.03
C ASP A 226 -10.74 -29.28 -7.41
N ASN A 227 -11.91 -29.53 -8.02
CA ASN A 227 -12.20 -29.16 -9.40
C ASN A 227 -12.01 -27.66 -9.68
N ASP A 228 -12.37 -26.79 -8.73
CA ASP A 228 -12.18 -25.35 -8.88
C ASP A 228 -10.70 -24.95 -8.89
N ARG A 229 -9.90 -25.52 -7.98
CA ARG A 229 -8.45 -25.30 -7.90
C ARG A 229 -7.75 -25.83 -9.15
N VAL A 230 -8.08 -27.05 -9.56
CA VAL A 230 -7.54 -27.66 -10.78
C VAL A 230 -7.91 -26.83 -12.00
N SER A 231 -9.18 -26.42 -12.14
CA SER A 231 -9.63 -25.60 -13.27
C SER A 231 -8.93 -24.25 -13.34
N ALA A 232 -8.75 -23.57 -12.20
CA ALA A 232 -8.03 -22.30 -12.14
C ALA A 232 -6.54 -22.47 -12.50
N SER A 233 -5.90 -23.54 -12.03
CA SER A 233 -4.50 -23.86 -12.35
C SER A 233 -4.28 -24.19 -13.83
N LEU A 234 -5.19 -24.97 -14.44
CA LEU A 234 -5.16 -25.24 -15.87
C LEU A 234 -5.39 -23.98 -16.71
N TYR A 235 -6.23 -23.06 -16.25
CA TYR A 235 -6.40 -21.76 -16.89
C TYR A 235 -5.11 -20.94 -16.84
N ALA A 236 -4.44 -20.89 -15.69
CA ALA A 236 -3.13 -20.23 -15.56
C ALA A 236 -2.08 -20.83 -16.51
N LEU A 237 -2.00 -22.16 -16.56
CA LEU A 237 -1.13 -22.90 -17.46
C LEU A 237 -1.42 -22.56 -18.93
N ALA A 238 -2.70 -22.49 -19.32
CA ALA A 238 -3.11 -22.10 -20.66
C ALA A 238 -2.61 -20.69 -21.02
N LYS A 239 -2.73 -19.72 -20.11
CA LYS A 239 -2.23 -18.34 -20.36
C LYS A 239 -0.71 -18.28 -20.45
N GLN A 240 0.02 -19.00 -19.59
CA GLN A 240 1.49 -19.07 -19.61
C GLN A 240 2.03 -19.64 -20.92
N HIS A 241 1.32 -20.61 -21.51
CA HIS A 241 1.69 -21.22 -22.79
C HIS A 241 0.99 -20.56 -23.99
N HIS A 242 0.37 -19.39 -23.80
CA HIS A 242 -0.30 -18.62 -24.86
C HIS A 242 -1.38 -19.39 -25.63
N PHE A 243 -2.09 -20.29 -24.95
CA PHE A 243 -3.24 -20.99 -25.52
C PHE A 243 -4.37 -19.99 -25.79
N SER A 244 -5.05 -20.15 -26.92
CA SER A 244 -6.25 -19.40 -27.29
C SER A 244 -7.55 -20.14 -26.98
N SER A 245 -7.49 -21.47 -26.83
CA SER A 245 -8.59 -22.33 -26.36
C SER A 245 -8.03 -23.56 -25.63
N VAL A 246 -8.87 -24.24 -24.85
CA VAL A 246 -8.55 -25.57 -24.30
C VAL A 246 -9.56 -26.57 -24.83
N ASP A 247 -9.16 -27.31 -25.85
CA ASP A 247 -10.03 -28.22 -26.59
C ASP A 247 -10.14 -29.59 -25.92
N GLN A 248 -9.10 -30.01 -25.18
CA GLN A 248 -9.12 -31.24 -24.37
C GLN A 248 -8.39 -31.05 -23.03
N VAL A 249 -8.88 -31.74 -22.00
CA VAL A 249 -8.19 -31.96 -20.73
C VAL A 249 -8.08 -33.46 -20.51
N ALA A 250 -6.91 -33.95 -20.12
CA ALA A 250 -6.69 -35.38 -19.91
C ALA A 250 -5.73 -35.64 -18.74
N LEU A 251 -5.94 -36.74 -18.03
CA LEU A 251 -5.02 -37.24 -17.00
C LEU A 251 -3.96 -38.16 -17.62
N SER A 252 -2.77 -38.22 -17.02
CA SER A 252 -1.71 -39.16 -17.42
C SER A 252 -2.17 -40.60 -17.25
N GLN A 253 -1.79 -41.47 -18.19
CA GLN A 253 -1.93 -42.90 -18.03
C GLN A 253 -0.82 -43.46 -17.13
N GLN A 254 -1.08 -44.61 -16.49
CA GLN A 254 -0.06 -45.35 -15.74
C GLN A 254 1.10 -45.73 -16.67
N THR A 255 2.33 -45.49 -16.22
CA THR A 255 3.55 -45.99 -16.86
C THR A 255 4.39 -46.79 -15.85
N ALA A 256 5.52 -47.33 -16.28
CA ALA A 256 6.47 -48.01 -15.39
C ALA A 256 7.04 -47.07 -14.30
N THR A 257 7.04 -45.76 -14.54
CA THR A 257 7.70 -44.76 -13.68
C THR A 257 6.76 -43.68 -13.15
N ALA A 258 5.47 -43.67 -13.54
CA ALA A 258 4.50 -42.64 -13.14
C ALA A 258 3.10 -43.24 -12.93
N ALA A 259 2.40 -42.76 -11.91
CA ALA A 259 1.06 -43.19 -11.57
C ALA A 259 0.02 -42.68 -12.58
N ALA A 260 -1.09 -43.41 -12.73
CA ALA A 260 -2.28 -42.87 -13.41
C ALA A 260 -2.76 -41.61 -12.69
N GLY A 261 -3.01 -40.54 -13.45
CA GLY A 261 -3.44 -39.25 -12.92
C GLY A 261 -2.36 -38.39 -12.25
N GLU A 262 -1.08 -38.79 -12.28
CA GLU A 262 0.02 -38.00 -11.71
C GLU A 262 0.14 -36.60 -12.36
N ASN A 263 -0.09 -36.51 -13.67
CA ASN A 263 -0.09 -35.24 -14.41
C ASN A 263 -1.43 -35.00 -15.11
N ILE A 264 -1.76 -33.72 -15.29
CA ILE A 264 -2.92 -33.26 -16.05
C ILE A 264 -2.46 -32.43 -17.24
N PHE A 265 -3.08 -32.65 -18.40
CA PHE A 265 -2.71 -32.07 -19.68
C PHE A 265 -3.83 -31.21 -20.23
N ILE A 266 -3.47 -30.07 -20.82
CA ILE A 266 -4.34 -29.28 -21.69
C ILE A 266 -3.85 -29.40 -23.13
N VAL A 267 -4.79 -29.50 -24.07
CA VAL A 267 -4.50 -29.61 -25.51
C VAL A 267 -5.33 -28.59 -26.28
N GLN A 268 -4.68 -27.92 -27.23
CA GLN A 268 -5.32 -27.09 -28.25
C GLN A 268 -5.06 -27.72 -29.62
N GLY A 269 -6.11 -27.85 -30.43
CA GLY A 269 -6.11 -28.50 -31.74
C GLY A 269 -6.75 -29.89 -31.74
N ALA A 270 -7.10 -30.36 -32.93
CA ALA A 270 -7.71 -31.68 -33.12
C ALA A 270 -6.69 -32.82 -32.86
N ALA A 271 -7.18 -34.03 -32.55
CA ALA A 271 -6.30 -35.16 -32.24
C ALA A 271 -5.28 -35.48 -33.35
N ASN A 272 -5.69 -35.29 -34.61
CA ASN A 272 -4.90 -35.54 -35.82
C ASN A 272 -4.21 -34.28 -36.36
N ASP A 273 -4.29 -33.15 -35.65
CA ASP A 273 -3.60 -31.92 -36.05
C ASP A 273 -2.11 -32.01 -35.69
N PRO A 274 -1.18 -31.98 -36.67
CA PRO A 274 0.25 -32.00 -36.40
C PRO A 274 0.75 -30.73 -35.68
N ALA A 275 -0.01 -29.63 -35.74
CA ALA A 275 0.30 -28.37 -35.05
C ALA A 275 -0.34 -28.27 -33.66
N LYS A 276 -0.95 -29.35 -33.13
CA LYS A 276 -1.57 -29.34 -31.80
C LYS A 276 -0.58 -28.93 -30.71
N GLN A 277 -1.03 -28.05 -29.82
CA GLN A 277 -0.25 -27.62 -28.67
C GLN A 277 -0.65 -28.41 -27.44
N ARG A 278 0.33 -28.74 -26.59
CA ARG A 278 0.08 -29.44 -25.33
C ARG A 278 0.93 -28.83 -24.22
N ALA A 279 0.30 -28.52 -23.10
CA ALA A 279 0.96 -28.18 -21.85
C ALA A 279 0.49 -29.14 -20.76
N HIS A 280 1.28 -29.27 -19.70
CA HIS A 280 0.95 -30.14 -18.58
C HIS A 280 1.50 -29.59 -17.28
N MET A 281 0.92 -30.04 -16.17
CA MET A 281 1.41 -29.81 -14.82
C MET A 281 1.09 -31.00 -13.92
N SER A 282 1.67 -31.03 -12.72
CA SER A 282 1.32 -32.04 -11.71
C SER A 282 -0.14 -31.86 -11.29
N THR A 283 -0.89 -32.96 -11.24
CA THR A 283 -2.27 -32.94 -10.76
C THR A 283 -2.35 -32.53 -9.29
N ALA A 284 -1.38 -32.97 -8.48
CA ALA A 284 -1.29 -32.60 -7.06
C ALA A 284 -1.03 -31.09 -6.89
N GLU A 285 -0.12 -30.53 -7.69
CA GLU A 285 0.14 -29.08 -7.71
C GLU A 285 -1.11 -28.30 -8.14
N ALA A 286 -1.80 -28.76 -9.19
CA ALA A 286 -3.03 -28.13 -9.67
C ALA A 286 -4.14 -28.12 -8.59
N ALA A 287 -4.24 -29.20 -7.81
CA ALA A 287 -5.22 -29.34 -6.74
C ALA A 287 -4.84 -28.57 -5.46
N GLN A 288 -3.56 -28.33 -5.20
CA GLN A 288 -3.08 -27.62 -4.01
C GLN A 288 -2.94 -26.11 -4.22
N THR A 289 -2.82 -25.65 -5.46
CA THR A 289 -2.69 -24.22 -5.76
C THR A 289 -4.01 -23.48 -5.48
N PRO A 290 -4.02 -22.46 -4.61
CA PRO A 290 -5.22 -21.66 -4.36
C PRO A 290 -5.75 -20.99 -5.63
N VAL A 291 -7.07 -20.97 -5.81
CA VAL A 291 -7.74 -20.40 -7.00
C VAL A 291 -7.24 -18.98 -7.31
N GLN A 292 -7.15 -18.14 -6.28
CA GLN A 292 -6.70 -16.76 -6.39
C GLN A 292 -5.27 -16.65 -6.90
N GLN A 293 -4.39 -17.56 -6.46
CA GLN A 293 -2.99 -17.59 -6.90
C GLN A 293 -2.90 -17.94 -8.40
N SER A 294 -3.69 -18.91 -8.87
CA SER A 294 -3.72 -19.26 -10.30
C SER A 294 -4.24 -18.10 -11.17
N TYR A 295 -5.24 -17.36 -10.69
CA TYR A 295 -5.72 -16.18 -11.42
C TYR A 295 -4.69 -15.04 -11.46
N ALA A 296 -3.94 -14.81 -10.38
CA ALA A 296 -2.84 -13.84 -10.39
C ALA A 296 -1.76 -14.22 -11.42
N ILE A 297 -1.40 -15.50 -11.50
CA ILE A 297 -0.45 -16.02 -12.51
C ILE A 297 -0.97 -15.78 -13.93
N ALA A 298 -2.26 -16.07 -14.17
CA ALA A 298 -2.89 -15.87 -15.47
C ALA A 298 -2.94 -14.38 -15.90
N GLN A 299 -3.17 -13.47 -14.95
CA GLN A 299 -3.22 -12.03 -15.21
C GLN A 299 -1.84 -11.45 -15.54
N ALA A 300 -0.77 -11.94 -14.91
CA ALA A 300 0.59 -11.52 -15.21
C ALA A 300 1.03 -11.82 -16.66
N GLN A 301 0.30 -12.66 -17.39
CA GLN A 301 0.56 -13.00 -18.80
C GLN A 301 -0.22 -12.12 -19.79
N ARG A 302 -1.04 -11.18 -19.32
CA ARG A 302 -1.73 -10.22 -20.21
C ARG A 302 -0.79 -9.07 -20.57
N PRO A 303 -0.72 -8.68 -21.85
CA PRO A 303 -0.12 -7.40 -22.22
C PRO A 303 -0.92 -6.27 -21.57
N GLU A 304 -0.25 -5.30 -20.94
CA GLU A 304 -0.90 -4.10 -20.43
C GLU A 304 -1.62 -3.36 -21.58
N PRO A 305 -2.88 -2.93 -21.40
CA PRO A 305 -3.48 -1.97 -22.32
C PRO A 305 -2.65 -0.69 -22.28
N GLN A 306 -2.13 -0.25 -23.43
CA GLN A 306 -1.49 1.05 -23.56
C GLN A 306 -2.40 2.12 -22.94
N ALA A 307 -1.92 2.75 -21.87
CA ALA A 307 -2.56 3.91 -21.29
C ALA A 307 -2.76 4.95 -22.39
N GLN A 308 -4.03 5.21 -22.73
CA GLN A 308 -4.39 6.33 -23.59
C GLN A 308 -3.92 7.60 -22.89
N THR A 309 -2.82 8.18 -23.37
CA THR A 309 -2.41 9.54 -23.07
C THR A 309 -3.56 10.46 -23.46
N GLN A 310 -4.38 10.85 -22.48
CA GLN A 310 -5.32 11.94 -22.62
C GLN A 310 -4.50 13.22 -22.80
N GLN A 311 -4.45 13.67 -24.06
CA GLN A 311 -4.11 15.04 -24.40
C GLN A 311 -5.13 15.95 -23.72
N VAL A 312 -4.72 16.62 -22.64
CA VAL A 312 -5.48 17.74 -22.08
C VAL A 312 -5.20 18.92 -22.99
N GLU A 313 -6.16 19.21 -23.87
CA GLU A 313 -6.25 20.47 -24.60
C GLU A 313 -6.37 21.63 -23.59
N SER A 314 -5.39 22.53 -23.61
CA SER A 314 -5.43 23.81 -22.92
C SER A 314 -6.48 24.74 -23.55
N PRO A 315 -7.43 25.33 -22.79
CA PRO A 315 -8.26 26.40 -23.32
C PRO A 315 -7.44 27.69 -23.45
N ALA A 316 -7.22 28.11 -24.69
CA ALA A 316 -6.63 29.41 -25.01
C ALA A 316 -7.53 30.55 -24.52
N GLN A 317 -6.86 31.54 -23.93
CA GLN A 317 -7.39 32.78 -23.39
C GLN A 317 -8.26 33.53 -24.39
N THR A 318 -9.51 33.81 -24.01
CA THR A 318 -10.32 34.87 -24.61
C THR A 318 -9.96 36.16 -23.86
N GLN A 319 -9.12 37.02 -24.46
CA GLN A 319 -8.93 38.39 -23.99
C GLN A 319 -9.88 39.31 -24.73
N ASP A 320 -10.64 40.06 -23.94
CA ASP A 320 -11.60 41.08 -24.30
C ASP A 320 -11.07 42.11 -25.31
N ALA A 321 -11.83 42.30 -26.39
CA ALA A 321 -11.72 43.44 -27.28
C ALA A 321 -12.43 44.66 -26.64
N GLN A 322 -11.66 45.71 -26.34
CA GLN A 322 -12.19 47.02 -25.94
C GLN A 322 -12.95 47.70 -27.12
N PRO A 323 -14.07 48.40 -26.87
CA PRO A 323 -14.75 49.20 -27.89
C PRO A 323 -14.13 50.60 -28.03
N ARG A 324 -13.85 51.01 -29.28
CA ARG A 324 -13.53 52.39 -29.67
C ARG A 324 -14.80 53.27 -29.65
N PRO A 325 -14.74 54.52 -29.17
CA PRO A 325 -15.75 55.51 -29.47
C PRO A 325 -15.41 56.23 -30.79
N LEU A 326 -16.37 56.30 -31.72
CA LEU A 326 -16.47 57.40 -32.69
C LEU A 326 -17.14 58.58 -31.98
N VAL A 327 -16.74 59.84 -32.22
CA VAL A 327 -17.41 60.74 -33.17
C VAL A 327 -16.55 61.98 -33.52
N HIS A 328 -16.54 62.27 -34.83
CA HIS A 328 -16.52 63.53 -35.58
C HIS A 328 -15.43 64.63 -35.54
N ALA A 329 -14.98 64.89 -36.78
CA ALA A 329 -14.58 66.14 -37.40
C ALA A 329 -15.35 67.40 -36.94
N LEU A 330 -14.61 68.44 -36.56
CA LEU A 330 -14.25 69.62 -37.38
C LEU A 330 -13.10 70.36 -36.70
#